data_AF-A0A379FTI4-F1
#
_entry.id   AF-A0A379FTI4-F1
#
_cell.length_a   1.000
_cell.length_b   1.000
_cell.length_c   1.000
_cell.angle_alpha   90.00
_cell.angle_beta   90.00
_cell.angle_gamma   90.00
#
_symmetry.space_group_name_H-M   'P 1'
#
loop_
_entity.id
_entity.type
_entity.pdbx_description
1 polymer ?
#
loop_
_entity_poly.entity_id
_entity_poly.type
_entity_poly.pdbx_seq_one_letter_code
_entity_poly.pdbx_strand_id
1 'polypeptide(L)'
;MKKPYTLKDLVSLLKGKRANDAESATLTADEIVGMIAALEKSLEDLNGQGTEEAAAKAQEVLTQLSELKSQLEGMKAGLNDDASNTDGNSNDDVATLKEQNAQLQAKVTELEAENSSLKEELERLKNAQSTETTLNDAKSRFPKVNLKDAKSERDIHAAVLVQRGVFNDSAVKNMTDEALRSAYVALQVSTKPRSDIGKHLFNDAKPEEPRNYTKQFGGK
;
A
#
# COMPACT_ATOMS: atom_id res chain seq x y z
N MET A 1 10.29 2.17 2.38
CA MET A 1 11.53 2.01 1.59
C MET A 1 11.40 2.84 0.31
N LYS A 2 12.07 3.99 0.23
CA LYS A 2 12.16 4.76 -1.02
C LYS A 2 12.96 3.92 -2.03
N LYS A 3 12.41 3.66 -3.21
CA LYS A 3 13.12 2.90 -4.26
C LYS A 3 14.41 3.64 -4.62
N PRO A 4 15.55 2.96 -4.77
CA PRO A 4 16.76 3.59 -5.27
C PRO A 4 16.48 4.09 -6.70
N TYR A 5 16.72 5.37 -6.95
CA TYR A 5 16.63 5.96 -8.28
C TYR A 5 17.59 5.23 -9.22
N THR A 6 17.11 4.79 -10.38
CA THR A 6 17.98 4.17 -11.37
C THR A 6 18.77 5.23 -12.14
N LEU A 7 19.89 4.86 -12.74
CA LEU A 7 20.68 5.76 -13.59
C LEU A 7 19.84 6.39 -14.71
N LYS A 8 18.86 5.64 -15.25
CA LYS A 8 17.92 6.18 -16.25
C LYS A 8 16.98 7.23 -15.66
N ASP A 9 16.52 7.03 -14.43
CA ASP A 9 15.66 8.00 -13.74
C ASP A 9 16.42 9.29 -13.45
N LEU A 10 17.69 9.17 -13.04
CA LEU A 10 18.58 10.30 -12.76
C LEU A 10 19.01 11.05 -14.03
N VAL A 11 19.31 10.34 -15.12
CA VAL A 11 19.60 10.98 -16.43
C VAL A 11 18.36 11.67 -16.98
N SER A 12 17.17 11.09 -16.81
CA SER A 12 15.91 11.72 -17.18
C SER A 12 15.60 12.94 -16.31
N LEU A 13 15.97 12.89 -15.02
CA LEU A 13 15.85 14.03 -14.10
C LEU A 13 16.83 15.14 -14.45
N LEU A 14 18.09 14.82 -14.77
CA LEU A 14 19.12 15.79 -15.16
C LEU A 14 18.77 16.44 -16.51
N LYS A 15 18.27 15.66 -17.47
CA LYS A 15 17.87 16.14 -18.79
C LYS A 15 16.53 16.89 -18.74
N GLY A 16 15.60 16.47 -17.88
CA GLY A 16 14.31 17.12 -17.64
C GLY A 16 14.42 18.41 -16.85
N LYS A 17 15.24 18.45 -15.80
CA LYS A 17 15.50 19.66 -14.99
C LYS A 17 16.34 20.71 -15.76
N ARG A 18 17.23 20.30 -16.67
CA ARG A 18 17.93 21.23 -17.59
C ARG A 18 17.05 21.78 -18.73
N ALA A 19 15.95 21.12 -19.07
CA ALA A 19 15.07 21.55 -20.16
C ALA A 19 13.93 22.47 -19.70
N ASN A 20 13.60 22.46 -18.41
CA ASN A 20 12.55 23.30 -17.81
C ASN A 20 13.18 24.45 -17.01
N ASP A 21 13.84 25.35 -17.74
CA ASP A 21 14.61 26.48 -17.23
C ASP A 21 13.68 27.66 -16.83
N ALA A 22 12.82 27.46 -15.82
CA ALA A 22 11.99 28.55 -15.28
C ALA A 22 11.77 28.55 -13.76
N GLU A 23 12.08 27.47 -13.05
CA GLU A 23 12.12 27.50 -11.58
C GLU A 23 13.41 26.85 -11.09
N SER A 24 14.30 27.69 -10.58
CA SER A 24 15.59 27.38 -9.99
C SER A 24 15.46 26.50 -8.73
N ALA A 25 15.06 25.25 -8.89
CA ALA A 25 15.30 24.22 -7.89
C ALA A 25 16.74 23.72 -8.05
N THR A 26 17.68 24.47 -7.47
CA THR A 26 19.08 24.06 -7.31
C THR A 26 19.11 22.64 -6.72
N LEU A 27 19.88 21.75 -7.35
CA LEU A 27 20.10 20.39 -6.84
C LEU A 27 20.56 20.47 -5.39
N THR A 28 19.80 19.87 -4.48
CA THR A 28 20.12 19.87 -3.05
C THR A 28 21.40 19.08 -2.80
N ALA A 29 22.14 19.40 -1.73
CA ALA A 29 23.39 18.71 -1.41
C ALA A 29 23.21 17.17 -1.32
N ASP A 30 22.08 16.71 -0.79
CA ASP A 30 21.73 15.29 -0.70
C ASP A 30 21.47 14.66 -2.08
N GLU A 31 20.83 15.39 -3.01
CA GLU A 31 20.66 14.94 -4.39
C GLU A 31 22.01 14.85 -5.13
N ILE A 32 22.94 15.79 -4.86
CA ILE A 32 24.29 15.78 -5.44
C ILE A 32 25.11 14.59 -4.92
N VAL A 33 25.05 14.31 -3.62
CA VAL A 33 25.70 13.13 -3.03
C VAL A 33 25.12 11.84 -3.62
N GLY A 34 23.80 11.76 -3.81
CA GLY A 34 23.14 10.62 -4.45
C GLY A 34 23.58 10.42 -5.91
N MET A 35 23.75 11.50 -6.67
CA MET A 35 24.26 11.45 -8.04
C MET A 35 25.73 11.03 -8.10
N ILE A 36 26.57 11.52 -7.19
CA ILE A 36 27.97 11.12 -7.09
C ILE A 36 28.06 9.61 -6.84
N ALA A 37 27.31 9.08 -5.87
CA ALA A 37 27.30 7.64 -5.58
C ALA A 37 26.83 6.78 -6.76
N ALA A 38 25.84 7.24 -7.52
CA ALA A 38 25.35 6.53 -8.69
C ALA A 38 26.36 6.54 -9.86
N LEU A 39 27.03 7.67 -10.10
CA LEU A 39 28.06 7.80 -11.13
C LEU A 39 29.33 7.02 -10.76
N GLU A 40 29.73 7.00 -9.48
CA GLU A 40 30.83 6.17 -8.98
C GLU A 40 30.54 4.68 -9.19
N LYS A 41 29.31 4.25 -8.91
CA LYS A 41 28.87 2.87 -9.18
C LYS A 41 28.85 2.55 -10.68
N SER A 42 28.37 3.47 -11.51
CA SER A 42 28.38 3.29 -12.97
C SER A 42 29.79 3.24 -13.54
N LEU A 43 30.75 3.95 -12.95
CA LEU A 43 32.16 3.86 -13.31
C LEU A 43 32.76 2.51 -12.95
N GLU A 44 32.43 1.97 -11.78
CA GLU A 44 32.88 0.66 -11.34
C GLU A 44 32.36 -0.45 -12.27
N ASP A 45 31.07 -0.37 -12.65
CA ASP A 45 30.44 -1.28 -13.61
C ASP A 45 31.04 -1.17 -15.03
N LEU A 46 31.39 0.05 -15.49
CA LEU A 46 32.03 0.29 -16.79
C LEU A 46 33.50 -0.14 -16.84
N ASN A 47 34.24 0.05 -15.75
CA ASN A 47 35.64 -0.37 -15.64
C ASN A 47 35.78 -1.91 -15.65
N GLY A 48 34.73 -2.63 -15.25
CA GLY A 48 34.66 -4.09 -15.34
C GLY A 48 34.42 -4.65 -16.76
N GLN A 49 34.05 -3.82 -17.75
CA GLN A 49 33.70 -4.27 -19.10
C GLN A 49 34.89 -4.30 -20.09
N GLY A 50 35.97 -3.55 -19.84
CA GLY A 50 37.23 -3.66 -20.59
C GLY A 50 37.18 -3.32 -22.10
N THR A 51 36.14 -2.64 -22.58
CA THR A 51 35.97 -2.24 -24.00
C THR A 51 36.33 -0.77 -24.24
N GLU A 52 36.74 -0.43 -25.46
CA GLU A 52 37.10 0.95 -25.86
C GLU A 52 35.92 1.94 -25.71
N GLU A 53 34.69 1.48 -25.94
CA GLU A 53 33.46 2.25 -25.72
C GLU A 53 33.16 2.47 -24.23
N ALA A 54 33.53 1.52 -23.36
CA ALA A 54 33.42 1.67 -21.92
C ALA A 54 34.44 2.69 -21.38
N ALA A 55 35.64 2.76 -21.99
CA ALA A 55 36.65 3.75 -21.65
C ALA A 55 36.19 5.18 -21.99
N ALA A 56 35.57 5.39 -23.16
CA ALA A 56 35.03 6.70 -23.55
C ALA A 56 33.89 7.16 -22.61
N LYS A 57 32.98 6.25 -22.25
CA LYS A 57 31.89 6.53 -21.29
C LYS A 57 32.42 6.74 -19.88
N ALA A 58 33.45 6.01 -19.46
CA ALA A 58 34.11 6.24 -18.17
C ALA A 58 34.75 7.63 -18.10
N GLN A 59 35.38 8.09 -19.18
CA GLN A 59 35.92 9.45 -19.26
C GLN A 59 34.81 10.50 -19.10
N GLU A 60 33.67 10.31 -19.75
CA GLU A 60 32.50 11.19 -19.62
C GLU A 60 31.95 11.20 -18.18
N VAL A 61 31.78 10.04 -17.56
CA VAL A 61 31.30 9.93 -16.16
C VAL A 61 32.29 10.57 -15.17
N LEU A 62 33.60 10.45 -15.41
CA LEU A 62 34.63 11.12 -14.60
C LEU A 62 34.52 12.65 -14.68
N THR A 63 34.29 13.20 -15.88
CA THR A 63 34.10 14.65 -16.03
C THR A 63 32.83 15.14 -15.31
N GLN A 64 31.74 14.37 -15.37
CA GLN A 64 30.50 14.70 -14.67
C GLN A 64 30.64 14.61 -13.15
N LEU A 65 31.42 13.65 -12.64
CA LEU A 65 31.75 13.56 -11.22
C LEU A 65 32.61 14.72 -10.74
N SER A 66 33.60 15.13 -11.53
CA SER A 66 34.44 16.28 -11.19
C SER A 66 33.62 17.55 -11.07
N GLU A 67 32.69 17.78 -12.00
CA GLU A 67 31.81 18.95 -12.00
C GLU A 67 30.86 18.93 -10.79
N LEU A 68 30.22 17.80 -10.49
CA LEU A 68 29.32 17.66 -9.34
C LEU A 68 30.05 17.79 -7.99
N LYS A 69 31.28 17.27 -7.88
CA LYS A 69 32.12 17.46 -6.69
C LYS A 69 32.53 18.93 -6.53
N SER A 70 32.88 19.61 -7.62
CA SER A 70 33.17 21.05 -7.61
C SER A 70 31.96 21.88 -7.17
N GLN A 71 30.76 21.55 -7.67
CA GLN A 71 29.51 22.21 -7.25
C GLN A 71 29.18 21.95 -5.78
N LEU A 72 29.41 20.74 -5.28
CA LEU A 72 29.24 20.40 -3.87
C LEU A 72 30.23 21.18 -2.98
N GLU A 73 31.48 21.30 -3.41
CA GLU A 73 32.51 22.04 -2.68
C GLU A 73 32.25 23.56 -2.71
N GLY A 74 31.81 24.09 -3.85
CA GLY A 74 31.39 25.49 -3.99
C GLY A 74 30.17 25.83 -3.11
N MET A 75 29.21 24.90 -2.97
CA MET A 75 28.11 25.05 -2.02
C MET A 75 28.61 25.05 -0.57
N LYS A 76 29.51 24.12 -0.20
CA LYS A 76 30.10 24.09 1.15
C LYS A 76 30.93 25.34 1.46
N ALA A 77 31.66 25.87 0.49
CA ALA A 77 32.45 27.09 0.64
C ALA A 77 31.55 28.33 0.77
N GLY A 78 30.45 28.40 0.02
CA GLY A 78 29.44 29.45 0.18
C GLY A 78 28.78 29.49 1.56
N LEU A 79 28.64 28.34 2.22
CA LEU A 79 28.20 28.28 3.63
C LEU A 79 29.26 28.80 4.63
N ASN A 80 30.55 28.80 4.28
CA ASN A 80 31.64 29.26 5.15
C ASN A 80 31.97 30.75 4.95
N ASP A 81 31.77 31.30 3.75
CA ASP A 81 32.02 32.73 3.48
C ASP A 81 30.91 33.66 4.02
N ASP A 82 29.71 33.12 4.26
CA ASP A 82 28.59 33.86 4.89
C ASP A 82 28.78 34.10 6.40
N ALA A 83 29.76 33.43 7.03
CA ALA A 83 30.08 33.60 8.45
C ALA A 83 30.82 34.91 8.78
N SER A 84 31.26 35.68 7.78
CA SER A 84 32.04 36.91 7.99
C SER A 84 31.18 38.20 7.93
N ASN A 85 29.88 38.13 7.65
CA ASN A 85 29.09 39.33 7.39
C ASN A 85 27.67 39.42 7.99
N THR A 86 27.30 38.57 8.94
CA THR A 86 26.00 38.71 9.65
C THR A 86 26.17 39.17 11.09
N ASP A 87 26.42 40.47 11.24
CA ASP A 87 26.16 41.18 12.50
C ASP A 87 24.62 41.30 12.65
N GLY A 88 24.03 40.49 13.55
CA GLY A 88 22.79 40.87 14.25
C GLY A 88 21.51 40.02 14.10
N ASN A 89 21.35 39.11 13.13
CA ASN A 89 20.04 38.42 12.91
C ASN A 89 20.07 36.88 12.97
N SER A 90 21.26 36.25 12.91
CA SER A 90 21.35 34.79 12.69
C SER A 90 20.99 33.91 13.89
N ASN A 91 20.93 34.47 15.11
CA ASN A 91 20.65 33.68 16.32
C ASN A 91 19.15 33.41 16.52
N ASP A 92 18.28 34.36 16.12
CA ASP A 92 16.82 34.20 16.13
C ASP A 92 16.35 33.23 15.03
N ASP A 93 16.99 33.24 13.87
CA ASP A 93 16.72 32.28 12.79
C ASP A 93 17.12 30.84 13.19
N VAL A 94 18.21 30.66 13.93
CA VAL A 94 18.60 29.33 14.45
C VAL A 94 17.65 28.85 15.55
N ALA A 95 17.18 29.75 16.42
CA ALA A 95 16.21 29.40 17.46
C ALA A 95 14.86 29.00 16.86
N THR A 96 14.35 29.77 15.90
CA THR A 96 13.10 29.46 15.18
C THR A 96 13.20 28.17 14.36
N LEU A 97 14.33 27.91 13.69
CA LEU A 97 14.57 26.65 12.97
C LEU A 97 14.66 25.44 13.90
N LYS A 98 15.22 25.58 15.10
CA LYS A 98 15.22 24.51 16.12
C LYS A 98 13.81 24.22 16.62
N GLU A 99 13.01 25.25 16.86
CA GLU A 99 11.63 25.09 17.31
C GLU A 99 10.75 24.46 16.23
N GLN A 100 10.89 24.89 14.97
CA GLN A 100 10.23 24.24 13.83
C GLN A 100 10.65 22.77 13.67
N ASN A 101 11.94 22.45 13.83
CA ASN A 101 12.40 21.06 13.80
C ASN A 101 11.81 20.22 14.93
N ALA A 102 11.72 20.76 16.15
CA ALA A 102 11.09 20.08 17.28
C ALA A 102 9.60 19.82 17.01
N GLN A 103 8.88 20.81 16.46
CA GLN A 103 7.48 20.66 16.07
C GLN A 103 7.29 19.65 14.94
N LEU A 104 8.16 19.66 13.93
CA LEU A 104 8.13 18.68 12.84
C LEU A 104 8.41 17.27 13.35
N GLN A 105 9.38 17.09 14.25
CA GLN A 105 9.65 15.79 14.87
C GLN A 105 8.44 15.30 15.68
N ALA A 106 7.82 16.18 16.48
CA ALA A 106 6.61 15.83 17.23
C ALA A 106 5.44 15.44 16.30
N LYS A 107 5.28 16.14 15.17
CA LYS A 107 4.25 15.81 14.19
C LYS A 107 4.53 14.50 13.46
N VAL A 108 5.80 14.20 13.19
CA VAL A 108 6.20 12.92 12.59
C VAL A 108 5.88 11.77 13.55
N THR A 109 6.21 11.89 14.83
CA THR A 109 5.90 10.84 15.81
C THR A 109 4.40 10.64 16.00
N GLU A 110 3.62 11.72 16.00
CA GLU A 110 2.15 11.67 16.03
C GLU A 110 1.59 10.95 14.79
N LEU A 111 2.03 11.35 13.59
CA LEU A 111 1.60 10.72 12.34
C LEU A 111 2.02 9.24 12.25
N GLU A 112 3.19 8.87 12.80
CA GLU A 112 3.61 7.47 12.87
C GLU A 112 2.71 6.66 13.81
N ALA A 113 2.33 7.22 14.96
CA ALA A 113 1.39 6.60 15.89
C ALA A 113 -0.01 6.43 15.27
N GLU A 114 -0.52 7.47 14.60
CA GLU A 114 -1.80 7.41 13.90
C GLU A 114 -1.78 6.39 12.76
N ASN A 115 -0.71 6.36 11.96
CA ASN A 115 -0.56 5.36 10.90
C ASN A 115 -0.50 3.92 11.45
N SER A 116 0.08 3.71 12.63
CA SER A 116 0.04 2.40 13.29
C SER A 116 -1.38 2.03 13.70
N SER A 117 -2.10 2.95 14.35
CA SER A 117 -3.48 2.73 14.78
C SER A 117 -4.43 2.49 13.61
N LEU A 118 -4.31 3.25 12.52
CA LEU A 118 -5.13 3.08 11.32
C LEU A 118 -4.86 1.74 10.63
N LYS A 119 -3.62 1.25 10.63
CA LYS A 119 -3.30 -0.09 10.09
C LYS A 119 -3.94 -1.20 10.92
N GLU A 120 -3.87 -1.10 12.25
CA GLU A 120 -4.51 -2.05 13.16
C GLU A 120 -6.04 -2.07 12.96
N GLU A 121 -6.66 -0.90 12.81
CA GLU A 121 -8.10 -0.80 12.57
C GLU A 121 -8.51 -1.35 11.20
N LEU A 122 -7.70 -1.10 10.16
CA LEU A 122 -7.94 -1.70 8.83
C LEU A 122 -7.85 -3.23 8.87
N GLU A 123 -6.88 -3.78 9.60
CA GLU A 123 -6.77 -5.24 9.76
C GLU A 123 -7.97 -5.81 10.53
N ARG A 124 -8.39 -5.13 11.61
CA ARG A 124 -9.58 -5.49 12.37
C ARG A 124 -10.85 -5.47 11.51
N LEU A 125 -11.06 -4.41 10.73
CA LEU A 125 -12.22 -4.27 9.84
C LEU A 125 -12.22 -5.33 8.75
N LYS A 126 -11.06 -5.63 8.14
CA LYS A 126 -10.93 -6.69 7.14
C LYS A 126 -11.27 -8.05 7.72
N ASN A 127 -10.80 -8.35 8.94
CA ASN A 127 -11.11 -9.60 9.63
C ASN A 127 -12.60 -9.68 10.00
N ALA A 128 -13.22 -8.58 10.43
CA ALA A 128 -14.65 -8.52 10.72
C ALA A 128 -15.51 -8.75 9.46
N GLN A 129 -15.17 -8.07 8.35
CA GLN A 129 -15.86 -8.24 7.06
C GLN A 129 -15.75 -9.68 6.55
N SER A 130 -14.55 -10.26 6.63
CA SER A 130 -14.33 -11.66 6.24
C SER A 130 -15.24 -12.61 7.05
N THR A 131 -15.27 -12.43 8.38
CA THR A 131 -16.14 -13.19 9.30
C THR A 131 -17.61 -13.09 8.94
N GLU A 132 -18.11 -11.89 8.62
CA GLU A 132 -19.50 -11.69 8.21
C GLU A 132 -19.82 -12.39 6.89
N THR A 133 -18.95 -12.26 5.88
CA THR A 133 -19.13 -12.93 4.58
C THR A 133 -19.18 -14.45 4.73
N THR A 134 -18.26 -15.01 5.52
CA THR A 134 -18.15 -16.45 5.78
C THR A 134 -19.34 -16.96 6.58
N LEU A 135 -19.86 -16.15 7.53
CA LEU A 135 -21.08 -16.47 8.28
C LEU A 135 -22.31 -16.54 7.36
N ASN A 136 -22.45 -15.57 6.46
CA ASN A 136 -23.58 -15.51 5.54
C ASN A 136 -23.56 -16.66 4.52
N ASP A 137 -22.38 -16.99 3.98
CA ASP A 137 -22.23 -18.17 3.12
C ASP A 137 -22.56 -19.46 3.88
N ALA A 138 -22.02 -19.62 5.10
CA ALA A 138 -22.27 -20.80 5.90
C ALA A 138 -23.76 -20.98 6.24
N LYS A 139 -24.48 -19.90 6.56
CA LYS A 139 -25.95 -19.93 6.78
C LYS A 139 -26.71 -20.35 5.52
N SER A 140 -26.28 -19.88 4.34
CA SER A 140 -26.89 -20.21 3.06
C SER A 140 -26.72 -21.68 2.68
N ARG A 141 -25.49 -22.21 2.82
CA ARG A 141 -25.12 -23.57 2.37
C ARG A 141 -25.34 -24.64 3.42
N PHE A 142 -25.24 -24.28 4.69
CA PHE A 142 -25.36 -25.21 5.82
C PHE A 142 -26.45 -24.79 6.82
N PRO A 143 -27.73 -24.78 6.42
CA PRO A 143 -28.84 -24.27 7.24
C PRO A 143 -29.12 -25.08 8.52
N LYS A 144 -28.56 -26.29 8.63
CA LYS A 144 -28.68 -27.15 9.82
C LYS A 144 -27.55 -26.93 10.84
N VAL A 145 -26.53 -26.14 10.48
CA VAL A 145 -25.40 -25.85 11.37
C VAL A 145 -25.78 -24.67 12.27
N ASN A 146 -25.60 -24.84 13.58
CA ASN A 146 -25.74 -23.79 14.56
C ASN A 146 -24.44 -22.97 14.63
N LEU A 147 -24.53 -21.68 14.27
CA LEU A 147 -23.41 -20.74 14.24
C LEU A 147 -23.57 -19.59 15.25
N LYS A 148 -24.48 -19.73 16.23
CA LYS A 148 -24.77 -18.66 17.22
C LYS A 148 -23.57 -18.30 18.09
N ASP A 149 -22.69 -19.27 18.34
CA ASP A 149 -21.54 -19.11 19.25
C ASP A 149 -20.24 -18.74 18.51
N ALA A 150 -20.26 -18.70 17.17
CA ALA A 150 -19.07 -18.44 16.37
C ALA A 150 -18.77 -16.93 16.30
N LYS A 151 -17.55 -16.53 16.70
CA LYS A 151 -17.13 -15.11 16.78
C LYS A 151 -16.07 -14.73 15.74
N SER A 152 -15.52 -15.71 15.04
CA SER A 152 -14.46 -15.54 14.05
C SER A 152 -14.67 -16.46 12.84
N GLU A 153 -14.02 -16.17 11.71
CA GLU A 153 -13.99 -17.08 10.55
C GLU A 153 -13.58 -18.51 10.94
N ARG A 154 -12.55 -18.62 11.80
CA ARG A 154 -12.06 -19.91 12.30
C ARG A 154 -13.17 -20.68 13.01
N ASP A 155 -13.92 -20.03 13.89
CA ASP A 155 -15.02 -20.66 14.62
C ASP A 155 -16.14 -21.11 13.67
N ILE A 156 -16.42 -20.33 12.62
CA ILE A 156 -17.42 -20.68 11.61
C ILE A 156 -16.97 -21.93 10.84
N HIS A 157 -15.74 -21.97 10.34
CA HIS A 157 -15.20 -23.15 9.66
C HIS A 157 -15.22 -24.39 10.57
N ALA A 158 -14.73 -24.22 11.80
CA ALA A 158 -14.71 -25.26 12.83
C ALA A 158 -16.11 -25.83 13.09
N ALA A 159 -17.08 -24.97 13.39
CA ALA A 159 -18.45 -25.37 13.71
C ALA A 159 -19.11 -26.10 12.52
N VAL A 160 -18.90 -25.62 11.29
CA VAL A 160 -19.43 -26.28 10.09
C VAL A 160 -18.81 -27.67 9.92
N LEU A 161 -17.48 -27.80 10.04
CA LEU A 161 -16.78 -29.06 9.84
C LEU A 161 -17.17 -30.11 10.90
N VAL A 162 -17.31 -29.69 12.16
CA VAL A 162 -17.72 -30.57 13.26
C VAL A 162 -19.19 -31.00 13.12
N GLN A 163 -20.10 -30.05 12.95
CA GLN A 163 -21.53 -30.35 12.89
C GLN A 163 -21.94 -31.09 11.61
N ARG A 164 -21.14 -30.99 10.54
CA ARG A 164 -21.27 -31.85 9.35
C ARG A 164 -20.58 -33.20 9.47
N GLY A 165 -19.89 -33.46 10.59
CA GLY A 165 -19.25 -34.74 10.88
C GLY A 165 -17.99 -35.00 10.04
N VAL A 166 -17.40 -33.97 9.43
CA VAL A 166 -16.17 -34.10 8.65
C VAL A 166 -14.97 -34.31 9.56
N PHE A 167 -14.96 -33.59 10.70
CA PHE A 167 -13.93 -33.69 11.73
C PHE A 167 -14.55 -33.69 13.12
N ASN A 168 -13.77 -34.12 14.12
CA ASN A 168 -14.13 -33.97 15.53
C ASN A 168 -13.53 -32.68 16.12
N ASP A 169 -14.02 -32.26 17.29
CA ASP A 169 -13.56 -31.04 17.96
C ASP A 169 -12.04 -31.02 18.22
N SER A 170 -11.46 -32.18 18.53
CA SER A 170 -10.03 -32.28 18.80
C SER A 170 -9.18 -32.05 17.55
N ALA A 171 -9.60 -32.58 16.41
CA ALA A 171 -8.89 -32.44 15.14
C ALA A 171 -8.92 -30.98 14.68
N VAL A 172 -10.09 -30.34 14.76
CA VAL A 172 -10.28 -28.94 14.37
C VAL A 172 -9.48 -27.97 15.24
N LYS A 173 -9.34 -28.24 16.54
CA LYS A 173 -8.50 -27.45 17.45
C LYS A 173 -7.02 -27.49 17.08
N ASN A 174 -6.54 -28.64 16.60
CA ASN A 174 -5.14 -28.85 16.23
C ASN A 174 -4.82 -28.42 14.79
N MET A 175 -5.84 -28.04 14.00
CA MET A 175 -5.65 -27.56 12.64
C MET A 175 -5.25 -26.09 12.59
N THR A 176 -4.40 -25.76 11.60
CA THR A 176 -4.10 -24.38 11.22
C THR A 176 -5.31 -23.74 10.55
N ASP A 177 -5.37 -22.40 10.54
CA ASP A 177 -6.47 -21.66 9.90
C ASP A 177 -6.61 -21.99 8.42
N GLU A 178 -5.49 -22.18 7.73
CA GLU A 178 -5.46 -22.55 6.32
C GLU A 178 -6.03 -23.95 6.07
N ALA A 179 -5.73 -24.91 6.96
CA ALA A 179 -6.29 -26.25 6.87
C ALA A 179 -7.81 -26.24 7.08
N LEU A 180 -8.30 -25.44 8.03
CA LEU A 180 -9.74 -25.27 8.28
C LEU A 180 -10.43 -24.61 7.08
N ARG A 181 -9.84 -23.56 6.51
CA ARG A 181 -10.35 -22.87 5.32
C ARG A 181 -10.41 -23.80 4.12
N SER A 182 -9.34 -24.55 3.86
CA SER A 182 -9.27 -25.51 2.76
C SER A 182 -10.30 -26.64 2.90
N ALA A 183 -10.43 -27.21 4.10
CA ALA A 183 -11.44 -28.22 4.38
C ALA A 183 -12.86 -27.69 4.22
N TYR A 184 -13.10 -26.45 4.66
CA TYR A 184 -14.38 -25.77 4.49
C TYR A 184 -14.72 -25.55 3.00
N VAL A 185 -13.76 -25.10 2.19
CA VAL A 185 -13.94 -24.96 0.73
C VAL A 185 -14.20 -26.31 0.07
N ALA A 186 -13.49 -27.37 0.44
CA ALA A 186 -13.76 -28.72 -0.07
C ALA A 186 -15.19 -29.18 0.26
N LEU A 187 -15.66 -28.89 1.48
CA LEU A 187 -17.03 -29.16 1.88
C LEU A 187 -18.04 -28.30 1.13
N GLN A 188 -17.75 -27.02 0.88
CA GLN A 188 -18.59 -26.14 0.07
C GLN A 188 -18.80 -26.69 -1.34
N VAL A 189 -17.74 -27.18 -1.99
CA VAL A 189 -17.79 -27.77 -3.34
C VAL A 189 -18.63 -29.06 -3.35
N SER A 190 -18.55 -29.87 -2.30
CA SER A 190 -19.36 -31.10 -2.19
C SER A 190 -20.84 -30.82 -1.85
N THR A 191 -21.16 -29.66 -1.27
CA THR A 191 -22.56 -29.26 -1.04
C THR A 191 -23.18 -28.58 -2.26
N LYS A 192 -24.19 -29.23 -2.83
CA LYS A 192 -24.97 -28.68 -3.95
C LYS A 192 -25.72 -27.41 -3.48
N PRO A 193 -25.58 -26.26 -4.17
CA PRO A 193 -26.34 -25.07 -3.83
C PRO A 193 -27.84 -25.33 -4.00
N ARG A 194 -28.67 -24.75 -3.13
CA ARG A 194 -30.12 -24.84 -3.25
C ARG A 194 -30.55 -24.15 -4.53
N SER A 195 -31.33 -24.85 -5.34
CA SER A 195 -31.90 -24.27 -6.55
C SER A 195 -33.05 -23.32 -6.18
N ASP A 196 -32.95 -22.06 -6.60
CA ASP A 196 -34.04 -21.08 -6.46
C ASP A 196 -35.16 -21.27 -7.49
N ILE A 197 -35.06 -22.26 -8.39
CA ILE A 197 -36.09 -22.59 -9.40
C ILE A 197 -37.46 -22.77 -8.74
N GLY A 198 -37.54 -23.44 -7.59
CA GLY A 198 -38.79 -23.62 -6.86
C GLY A 198 -39.38 -22.32 -6.32
N LYS A 199 -38.54 -21.38 -5.85
CA LYS A 199 -39.02 -20.10 -5.28
C LYS A 199 -39.66 -19.22 -6.35
N HIS A 200 -39.16 -19.24 -7.58
CA HIS A 200 -39.75 -18.50 -8.69
C HIS A 200 -41.05 -19.14 -9.18
N LEU A 201 -41.12 -20.48 -9.23
CA LEU A 201 -42.35 -21.19 -9.63
C LEU A 201 -43.52 -20.98 -8.65
N PHE A 202 -43.25 -20.90 -7.33
CA PHE A 202 -44.31 -20.65 -6.34
C PHE A 202 -44.65 -19.16 -6.16
N ASN A 203 -43.77 -18.24 -6.55
CA ASN A 203 -44.07 -16.80 -6.49
C ASN A 203 -44.83 -16.29 -7.72
N ASP A 204 -44.77 -16.98 -8.86
CA ASP A 204 -45.55 -16.66 -10.06
C ASP A 204 -47.03 -17.10 -9.94
N ALA A 205 -47.33 -17.99 -9.00
CA ALA A 205 -48.70 -18.41 -8.68
C ALA A 205 -49.43 -17.46 -7.71
N LYS A 206 -48.82 -16.32 -7.33
CA LYS A 206 -49.55 -15.29 -6.58
C LYS A 206 -50.60 -14.68 -7.51
N PRO A 207 -51.90 -14.70 -7.15
CA PRO A 207 -52.92 -14.09 -7.99
C PRO A 207 -52.57 -12.60 -8.15
N GLU A 208 -52.33 -12.15 -9.38
CA GLU A 208 -52.25 -10.71 -9.66
C GLU A 208 -53.50 -10.05 -9.10
N GLU A 209 -53.35 -8.91 -8.42
CA GLU A 209 -54.48 -8.12 -7.96
C GLU A 209 -55.44 -7.89 -9.14
N PRO A 210 -56.76 -8.10 -8.97
CA PRO A 210 -57.70 -8.04 -10.08
C PRO A 210 -57.58 -6.68 -10.76
N ARG A 211 -57.25 -6.69 -12.05
CA ARG A 211 -57.09 -5.47 -12.85
C ARG A 211 -58.36 -4.64 -12.76
N ASN A 212 -58.26 -3.50 -12.08
CA ASN A 212 -59.39 -2.63 -11.84
C ASN A 212 -59.60 -1.73 -13.06
N TYR A 213 -60.43 -2.21 -14.00
CA TYR A 213 -60.72 -1.54 -15.28
C TYR A 213 -61.35 -0.14 -15.13
N THR A 214 -61.88 0.20 -13.95
CA THR A 214 -62.45 1.53 -13.63
C THR A 214 -61.39 2.64 -13.59
N LYS A 215 -60.13 2.33 -13.29
CA LYS A 215 -59.01 3.30 -13.33
C LYS A 215 -58.41 3.48 -14.73
N GLN A 216 -58.58 2.51 -15.62
CA GLN A 216 -57.98 2.55 -16.97
C GLN A 216 -58.81 3.34 -17.99
N PHE A 217 -60.11 3.51 -17.76
CA PHE A 217 -61.00 4.22 -18.68
C PHE A 217 -61.55 5.54 -18.13
N GLY A 218 -60.95 6.09 -17.07
CA GLY A 218 -61.32 7.41 -16.55
C GLY A 218 -62.80 7.53 -16.18
N GLY A 219 -63.23 6.81 -15.15
CA GLY A 219 -64.53 7.06 -14.52
C GLY A 219 -64.54 8.43 -13.84
N LYS A 220 -65.55 9.25 -14.16
CA LYS A 220 -65.78 10.60 -13.65
C LYS A 220 -65.84 10.69 -12.13
#